data_AF-A0A242JYR7-F1
#
_entry.id   AF-A0A242JYR7-F1
#
_cell.length_a   1.000
_cell.length_b   1.000
_cell.length_c   1.000
_cell.angle_alpha   90.00
_cell.angle_beta   90.00
_cell.angle_gamma   90.00
#
_symmetry.space_group_name_H-M   'P 1'
#
loop_
_entity.id
_entity.type
_entity.pdbx_description
1 polymer ?
#
loop_
_entity_poly.entity_id
_entity_poly.type
_entity_poly.pdbx_seq_one_letter_code
_entity_poly.pdbx_strand_id
1 'polypeptide(L)' 'MDTVKTRKQGNAVMVTLASKYGIPAGKTYYISKEDDGTISLIPKIEDYFATAKQNEFVDKEDELAMNFSVESRLLDE' A
#
# COMPACT_ATOMS: atom_id res chain seq x y z
N MET A 1 2.73 -28.26 -3.06
CA MET A 1 2.43 -27.31 -1.96
C MET A 1 3.42 -27.58 -0.85
N ASP A 2 4.04 -26.55 -0.30
CA ASP A 2 4.88 -26.74 0.89
C ASP A 2 4.03 -26.69 2.14
N THR A 3 4.48 -27.39 3.18
CA THR A 3 3.90 -27.28 4.50
C THR A 3 4.89 -26.59 5.42
N VAL A 4 4.35 -25.83 6.37
CA VAL A 4 5.13 -25.20 7.42
C VAL A 4 4.35 -25.32 8.72
N LYS A 5 5.07 -25.55 9.81
CA LYS A 5 4.50 -25.58 11.14
C LYS A 5 4.57 -24.19 11.76
N THR A 6 3.47 -23.78 12.37
CA THR A 6 3.46 -22.56 13.19
C THR A 6 4.35 -22.73 14.42
N ARG A 7 4.91 -21.62 14.90
CA ARG A 7 5.66 -21.58 16.16
C ARG A 7 5.19 -20.44 17.05
N LYS A 8 5.31 -20.63 18.36
CA LYS A 8 5.06 -19.56 19.34
C LYS A 8 6.31 -18.71 19.50
N GLN A 9 6.17 -17.40 19.41
CA GLN A 9 7.23 -16.44 19.68
C GLN A 9 6.67 -15.37 20.62
N GLY A 10 7.07 -15.42 21.90
CA GLY A 10 6.44 -14.61 22.94
C GLY A 10 4.94 -14.91 23.07
N ASN A 11 4.11 -13.87 22.91
CA ASN A 11 2.66 -13.98 22.92
C ASN A 11 2.04 -14.14 21.51
N ALA A 12 2.85 -14.32 20.47
CA ALA A 12 2.40 -14.38 19.07
C ALA A 12 2.61 -15.77 18.46
N VAL A 13 1.85 -16.06 17.41
CA VAL A 13 2.03 -17.23 16.53
C VAL A 13 2.68 -16.75 15.23
N MET A 14 3.78 -17.38 14.83
CA MET A 14 4.48 -17.10 13.58
C MET A 14 4.44 -18.28 12.62
N VAL A 15 4.37 -17.95 11.33
CA VAL A 15 4.58 -18.86 10.19
C VAL A 15 5.90 -18.49 9.52
N THR A 16 6.72 -19.48 9.19
CA THR A 16 7.97 -19.24 8.47
C THR A 16 7.71 -19.27 6.97
N LEU A 17 8.06 -18.19 6.27
CA LEU A 17 7.98 -18.13 4.82
C LEU A 17 9.32 -18.62 4.24
N ALA A 18 9.28 -19.62 3.36
CA ALA A 18 10.49 -20.16 2.74
C ALA A 18 11.16 -19.12 1.83
N SER A 19 12.49 -19.11 1.78
CA SER A 19 13.28 -18.15 0.99
C SER A 19 12.97 -18.16 -0.51
N LYS A 20 12.51 -19.30 -1.04
CA LYS A 20 12.10 -19.44 -2.44
C LYS A 20 10.95 -18.54 -2.86
N TYR A 21 10.18 -18.01 -1.90
CA TYR A 21 9.13 -17.02 -2.17
C TYR A 21 9.67 -15.61 -2.35
N GLY A 22 10.98 -15.37 -2.13
CA GLY A 22 11.63 -14.08 -2.37
C GLY A 22 11.15 -12.95 -1.46
N ILE A 23 10.56 -13.28 -0.30
CA ILE A 23 10.01 -12.29 0.61
C ILE A 23 11.12 -11.74 1.51
N PRO A 24 11.47 -10.44 1.41
CA PRO A 24 12.49 -9.84 2.25
C PRO A 24 12.01 -9.68 3.70
N ALA A 25 12.96 -9.74 4.64
CA ALA A 25 12.68 -9.45 6.05
C ALA A 25 12.30 -7.98 6.24
N GLY A 26 11.43 -7.70 7.21
CA GLY A 26 11.04 -6.33 7.59
C GLY A 26 9.86 -5.74 6.80
N LYS A 27 9.34 -6.42 5.77
CA LYS A 27 8.13 -5.96 5.08
C LYS A 27 6.88 -6.10 5.95
N THR A 28 6.01 -5.09 5.88
CA THR A 28 4.72 -5.08 6.56
C THR A 28 3.63 -5.55 5.60
N TYR A 29 2.69 -6.35 6.12
CA TYR A 29 1.57 -6.90 5.37
C TYR A 29 0.26 -6.59 6.08
N TYR A 30 -0.79 -6.33 5.31
CA TYR A 30 -2.16 -6.49 5.79
C TYR A 30 -2.49 -7.97 5.85
N ILE A 31 -3.14 -8.38 6.94
CA ILE A 31 -3.58 -9.76 7.15
C ILE A 31 -5.10 -9.80 7.15
N SER A 32 -5.66 -10.70 6.35
CA SER A 32 -7.08 -11.05 6.40
C SER A 32 -7.24 -12.56 6.57
N LYS A 33 -8.29 -12.95 7.29
CA LYS A 33 -8.70 -14.34 7.44
C LYS A 33 -10.05 -14.50 6.76
N GLU A 34 -10.14 -15.43 5.83
CA GLU A 34 -11.36 -15.78 5.12
C GLU A 34 -12.12 -16.88 5.87
N ASP A 35 -13.40 -17.07 5.53
CA ASP A 35 -14.29 -18.02 6.21
C ASP A 35 -13.87 -19.49 6.02
N ASP A 36 -13.20 -19.79 4.91
CA ASP A 36 -12.61 -21.09 4.60
C ASP A 36 -11.34 -21.40 5.41
N GLY A 37 -10.87 -20.43 6.20
CA GLY A 37 -9.64 -20.52 6.99
C GLY A 37 -8.38 -20.09 6.24
N THR A 38 -8.49 -19.62 5.00
CA THR A 38 -7.38 -19.04 4.23
C THR A 38 -6.91 -17.76 4.90
N ILE A 39 -5.58 -17.63 5.02
CA ILE A 39 -4.92 -16.42 5.51
C ILE A 39 -4.25 -15.74 4.33
N SER A 40 -4.71 -14.54 4.03
CA SER A 40 -4.19 -13.72 2.94
C SER A 40 -3.24 -12.65 3.52
N LEU A 41 -2.04 -12.56 2.94
CA LEU A 41 -1.01 -11.58 3.31
C LEU A 41 -0.79 -10.64 2.13
N ILE A 42 -1.25 -9.40 2.27
CA ILE A 42 -1.16 -8.39 1.21
C ILE A 42 -0.07 -7.39 1.58
N PRO A 43 1.00 -7.23 0.77
CA PRO A 43 2.09 -6.33 1.10
C PRO A 43 1.57 -4.90 1.22
N LYS A 44 1.90 -4.24 2.33
CA LYS A 44 1.66 -2.81 2.45
C LYS A 44 2.66 -2.10 1.56
N ILE A 45 2.14 -1.41 0.55
CA ILE A 45 2.92 -0.56 -0.32
C ILE A 45 3.49 0.59 0.51
N GLU A 46 4.80 0.77 0.44
CA GLU A 46 5.45 1.97 0.97
C GLU A 46 5.06 3.15 0.09
N ASP A 47 4.84 4.31 0.70
CA ASP A 47 4.45 5.51 -0.04
C ASP A 47 5.53 5.87 -1.07
N TYR A 48 5.20 5.67 -2.35
CA TYR A 48 6.10 5.95 -3.48
C TYR A 48 6.49 7.43 -3.54
N PHE A 49 5.69 8.32 -2.95
CA PHE A 49 5.92 9.76 -2.94
C PHE A 49 6.60 10.24 -1.66
N ALA A 50 6.95 9.36 -0.71
CA ALA A 50 7.59 9.76 0.55
C ALA A 50 8.94 10.49 0.35
N THR A 51 9.61 10.25 -0.78
CA THR A 51 10.86 10.92 -1.15
C THR A 51 10.71 11.89 -2.31
N ALA A 52 9.47 12.09 -2.78
CA ALA A 52 9.17 12.99 -3.87
C ALA A 52 9.48 14.43 -3.46
N LYS A 53 10.17 15.16 -4.33
CA LYS A 53 10.31 16.60 -4.20
C LYS A 53 9.03 17.29 -4.64
N GLN A 54 8.82 18.50 -4.13
CA GLN A 54 7.73 19.36 -4.57
C GLN A 54 7.78 19.52 -6.10
N ASN A 55 6.66 19.23 -6.77
CA ASN A 55 6.49 19.29 -8.23
C ASN A 55 7.32 18.27 -9.05
N GLU A 56 7.86 17.20 -8.43
CA GLU A 56 8.67 16.20 -9.16
C GLU A 56 7.86 15.42 -10.21
N PHE A 57 6.58 15.17 -9.93
CA PHE A 57 5.69 14.40 -10.79
C PHE A 57 4.63 15.26 -11.49
N VAL A 58 4.79 16.59 -11.46
CA VAL A 58 3.91 17.54 -12.16
C VAL A 58 4.43 17.67 -13.58
N ASP A 59 3.59 17.35 -14.57
CA ASP A 59 3.91 17.53 -15.97
C ASP A 59 3.24 18.78 -16.58
N LYS A 60 3.45 18.99 -17.88
CA LYS A 60 2.90 20.16 -18.59
C LYS A 60 1.38 20.13 -18.72
N GLU A 61 0.76 18.95 -18.65
CA GLU A 61 -0.69 18.82 -18.69
C GLU A 61 -1.30 19.17 -17.33
N ASP A 62 -0.58 18.91 -16.24
CA ASP A 62 -0.96 19.29 -14.88
C ASP A 62 -0.93 20.81 -14.62
N GLU A 63 -0.12 21.57 -15.36
CA GLU A 63 -0.02 23.03 -15.22
C GLU A 63 -1.37 23.75 -15.40
N LEU A 64 -2.23 23.22 -16.28
CA LEU A 64 -3.58 23.74 -16.55
C LEU A 64 -4.52 23.50 -15.36
N ALA A 65 -4.38 22.38 -14.66
CA ALA A 65 -5.21 22.01 -13.54
C ALA A 65 -4.81 22.75 -12.25
N MET A 66 -3.51 22.98 -12.02
CA MET A 66 -3.04 23.66 -10.81
C MET A 66 -3.46 25.12 -10.71
N ASN A 67 -3.69 25.79 -11.84
CA ASN A 67 -4.02 27.22 -11.89
C ASN A 67 -5.51 27.49 -12.17
N PHE A 68 -6.36 26.47 -12.12
CA PHE A 68 -7.78 26.63 -12.39
C PHE A 68 -8.51 27.19 -11.16
N SER A 69 -8.96 28.43 -11.25
CA SER A 69 -9.89 29.04 -10.28
C SER A 69 -11.25 29.26 -10.91
N VAL A 70 -12.32 28.73 -10.30
CA VAL A 70 -13.69 29.01 -10.73
C VAL A 70 -14.16 30.32 -10.09
N GLU A 71 -14.40 31.35 -10.89
CA GLU A 71 -15.19 32.50 -10.46
C GLU A 71 -16.69 32.16 -10.63
N SER A 72 -17.41 31.96 -9.54
CA SER A 72 -18.87 31.93 -9.59
C SER A 72 -19.38 33.35 -9.79
N ARG A 73 -20.11 33.60 -10.89
CA ARG A 73 -20.96 34.79 -11.02
C ARG A 73 -22.41 34.34 -10.94
N LEU A 74 -23.17 34.94 -10.04
CA LEU A 74 -24.61 34.79 -10.05
C LEU A 74 -25.11 35.47 -11.34
N LEU A 75 -25.98 34.77 -12.08
CA LEU A 75 -26.68 35.37 -13.21
C LEU A 75 -27.66 36.37 -12.61
N ASP A 76 -27.46 37.66 -12.89
CA ASP A 76 -28.47 38.66 -12.61
C ASP A 76 -29.65 38.40 -13.58
N GLU A 77 -30.85 38.21 -13.02
CA GLU A 77 -32.12 37.97 -13.75
C GLU A 77 -32.54 39.18 -14.61
#